data_AF-A0A9E6R760-F1
#
_entry.id   AF-A0A9E6R760-F1
#
_cell.length_a   1.000
_cell.length_b   1.000
_cell.length_c   1.000
_cell.angle_alpha   90.00
_cell.angle_beta   90.00
_cell.angle_gamma   90.00
#
_symmetry.space_group_name_H-M   'P 1'
#
loop_
_entity.id
_entity.type
_entity.pdbx_description
1 polymer ?
#
loop_
_entity_poly.entity_id
_entity_poly.type
_entity_poly.pdbx_seq_one_letter_code
_entity_poly.pdbx_strand_id
1 'polypeptide(L)'
;MTAVEVIESIEIKAAPEKVWAASAKDFCGIGQFHPAVEKCALSNEGKTRTLSLKGGGTIVENQTAVKEGSSYSYVIVESPLPVADYKSTFSIKGSGESSTVTWT
;
A
#
# COMPACT_ATOMS: atom_id res chain seq x y z
N MET A 1 10.45 7.79 22.83
CA MET A 1 9.88 6.69 22.03
C MET A 1 10.77 6.55 20.81
N THR A 2 11.21 5.34 20.49
CA THR A 2 12.06 5.07 19.32
C THR A 2 11.15 4.59 18.19
N ALA A 3 11.25 5.19 17.01
CA ALA A 3 10.52 4.71 15.84
C ALA A 3 11.05 3.34 15.43
N VAL A 4 10.15 2.45 15.02
CA VAL A 4 10.50 1.15 14.44
C VAL A 4 10.26 1.25 12.94
N GLU A 5 11.24 0.83 12.16
CA GLU A 5 11.15 0.74 10.70
C GLU A 5 11.18 -0.73 10.30
N VAL A 6 10.28 -1.13 9.41
CA VAL A 6 10.20 -2.48 8.85
C VAL A 6 10.23 -2.35 7.35
N ILE A 7 11.07 -3.13 6.68
CA ILE A 7 11.21 -3.10 5.22
C ILE A 7 11.02 -4.52 4.72
N GLU A 8 10.03 -4.70 3.85
CA GLU A 8 9.80 -5.96 3.15
C GLU A 8 9.99 -5.76 1.64
N SER A 9 10.61 -6.71 0.98
CA SER A 9 10.92 -6.61 -0.45
C SER A 9 10.79 -7.95 -1.15
N ILE A 10 10.19 -7.94 -2.34
CA ILE A 10 10.01 -9.14 -3.17
C ILE A 10 10.36 -8.84 -4.62
N GLU A 11 10.94 -9.83 -5.30
CA GLU A 11 11.16 -9.79 -6.74
C GLU A 11 10.00 -10.47 -7.48
N ILE A 12 9.51 -9.83 -8.53
CA ILE A 12 8.43 -10.31 -9.38
C ILE A 12 8.94 -10.37 -10.82
N LYS A 13 8.77 -11.53 -11.45
CA LYS A 13 9.09 -11.76 -12.88
C LYS A 13 8.01 -11.17 -13.80
N ALA A 14 7.78 -9.87 -13.65
CA ALA A 14 6.95 -9.07 -14.52
C ALA A 14 7.46 -7.63 -14.60
N ALA A 15 7.18 -6.97 -15.73
CA ALA A 15 7.51 -5.57 -15.94
C ALA A 15 6.87 -4.68 -14.85
N PRO A 16 7.57 -3.64 -14.35
CA PRO A 16 7.07 -2.76 -13.29
C PRO A 16 5.67 -2.20 -13.55
N GLU A 17 5.38 -1.80 -14.79
CA GLU A 17 4.07 -1.26 -15.18
C GLU A 17 2.93 -2.27 -15.01
N LYS A 18 3.20 -3.55 -15.33
CA LYS A 18 2.21 -4.62 -15.13
C LYS A 18 1.95 -4.86 -13.65
N VAL A 19 3.01 -4.85 -12.83
CA VAL A 19 2.86 -5.01 -11.38
C VAL A 19 2.14 -3.81 -10.78
N TRP A 20 2.44 -2.59 -11.20
CA TRP A 20 1.74 -1.37 -10.77
C TRP A 20 0.25 -1.45 -11.13
N ALA A 21 -0.08 -1.80 -12.36
CA ALA A 21 -1.47 -1.92 -12.79
C ALA A 21 -2.26 -2.99 -12.00
N ALA A 22 -1.59 -4.04 -11.52
CA ALA A 22 -2.22 -5.11 -10.74
C ALA A 22 -2.31 -4.81 -9.23
N SER A 23 -1.39 -4.02 -8.68
CA SER A 23 -1.26 -3.83 -7.22
C SER A 23 -1.52 -2.41 -6.72
N ALA A 24 -1.41 -1.39 -7.58
CA ALA A 24 -1.36 0.01 -7.20
C ALA A 24 -2.00 0.97 -8.24
N LYS A 25 -2.82 0.45 -9.16
CA LYS A 25 -3.53 1.28 -10.16
C LYS A 25 -4.38 2.39 -9.53
N ASP A 26 -4.97 2.09 -8.37
CA ASP A 26 -5.54 3.06 -7.45
C ASP A 26 -5.11 2.70 -6.02
N PHE A 27 -5.45 3.55 -5.05
CA PHE A 27 -5.03 3.35 -3.67
C PHE A 27 -5.69 2.13 -2.99
N CYS A 28 -6.74 1.55 -3.60
CA CYS A 28 -7.38 0.30 -3.20
C CYS A 28 -6.84 -0.95 -3.91
N GLY A 29 -5.84 -0.82 -4.78
CA GLY A 29 -5.18 -1.96 -5.45
C GLY A 29 -4.67 -3.03 -4.47
N ILE A 30 -4.35 -2.65 -3.23
CA ILE A 30 -4.01 -3.55 -2.12
C ILE A 30 -5.00 -4.72 -1.94
N GLY A 31 -6.29 -4.49 -2.18
CA GLY A 31 -7.33 -5.51 -2.02
C GLY A 31 -7.21 -6.68 -3.01
N GLN A 32 -6.41 -6.53 -4.08
CA GLN A 32 -6.22 -7.59 -5.08
C GLN A 32 -5.20 -8.65 -4.65
N PHE A 33 -4.27 -8.31 -3.75
CA PHE A 33 -3.16 -9.20 -3.41
C PHE A 33 -2.95 -9.40 -1.91
N HIS A 34 -3.33 -8.43 -1.07
CA HIS A 34 -3.02 -8.51 0.36
C HIS A 34 -4.01 -9.43 1.09
N PRO A 35 -3.54 -10.54 1.70
CA PRO A 35 -4.42 -11.59 2.19
C PRO A 35 -5.34 -11.15 3.33
N ALA A 36 -4.92 -10.17 4.14
CA ALA A 36 -5.69 -9.64 5.27
C ALA A 36 -6.81 -8.67 4.86
N VAL A 37 -6.78 -8.11 3.65
CA VAL A 37 -7.80 -7.14 3.21
C VAL A 37 -9.03 -7.90 2.70
N GLU A 38 -10.18 -7.61 3.27
CA GLU A 38 -11.47 -8.14 2.82
C GLU A 38 -12.15 -7.19 1.84
N LYS A 39 -12.13 -5.89 2.16
CA LYS A 39 -12.72 -4.84 1.33
C LYS A 39 -11.89 -3.58 1.42
N CYS A 40 -11.86 -2.82 0.33
CA CYS A 40 -11.31 -1.47 0.29
C CYS A 40 -12.33 -0.52 -0.32
N ALA A 41 -12.51 0.65 0.30
CA ALA A 41 -13.36 1.71 -0.20
C ALA A 41 -12.58 3.02 -0.28
N LEU A 42 -12.62 3.66 -1.45
CA LEU A 42 -12.02 4.98 -1.66
C LEU A 42 -13.01 6.09 -1.31
N SER A 43 -12.48 7.17 -0.76
CA SER A 43 -13.17 8.44 -0.52
C SER A 43 -12.21 9.59 -0.76
N ASN A 44 -12.69 10.84 -0.58
CA ASN A 44 -11.86 12.04 -0.74
C ASN A 44 -11.09 12.04 -2.08
N GLU A 45 -11.83 11.84 -3.18
CA GLU A 45 -11.28 11.78 -4.54
C GLU A 45 -10.19 10.70 -4.74
N GLY A 46 -10.24 9.62 -3.95
CA GLY A 46 -9.27 8.52 -4.03
C GLY A 46 -8.06 8.67 -3.13
N LYS A 47 -7.92 9.79 -2.40
CA LYS A 47 -6.79 10.02 -1.49
C LYS A 47 -6.93 9.29 -0.17
N THR A 48 -8.16 9.01 0.28
CA THR A 48 -8.41 8.30 1.52
C THR A 48 -8.97 6.92 1.21
N ARG A 49 -8.43 5.88 1.85
CA ARG A 49 -8.97 4.53 1.77
C ARG A 49 -9.41 4.02 3.13
N THR A 50 -10.47 3.24 3.13
CA THR A 50 -10.96 2.49 4.27
C THR A 50 -10.80 1.00 3.96
N LEU A 51 -9.96 0.32 4.73
CA LEU A 51 -9.71 -1.12 4.63
C LEU A 51 -10.52 -1.85 5.69
N SER A 52 -11.38 -2.77 5.27
CA SER A 52 -11.99 -3.76 6.15
C SER A 52 -11.10 -5.00 6.17
N LEU A 53 -10.71 -5.44 7.36
CA LEU A 53 -9.82 -6.59 7.53
C LEU A 53 -10.61 -7.87 7.75
N LYS A 54 -10.10 -8.98 7.21
CA LYS A 54 -10.62 -10.32 7.51
C LYS A 54 -10.45 -10.60 9.00
N GLY A 55 -11.51 -11.05 9.65
CA GLY A 55 -11.54 -11.26 11.10
C GLY A 55 -11.97 -10.01 11.89
N GLY A 56 -12.28 -8.91 11.21
CA GLY A 56 -12.84 -7.70 11.81
C GLY A 56 -11.81 -6.59 12.00
N GLY A 57 -12.34 -5.39 12.28
CA GLY A 57 -11.54 -4.17 12.37
C GLY A 57 -11.50 -3.42 11.04
N THR A 58 -11.22 -2.12 11.14
CA THR A 58 -11.13 -1.21 10.00
C THR A 58 -9.90 -0.33 10.15
N ILE A 59 -9.20 -0.06 9.05
CA ILE A 59 -8.10 0.91 9.00
C ILE A 59 -8.50 2.02 8.03
N VAL A 60 -8.36 3.27 8.45
CA VAL A 60 -8.50 4.45 7.59
C VAL A 60 -7.12 5.03 7.34
N GLU A 61 -6.76 5.18 6.07
CA GLU A 61 -5.45 5.66 5.65
C GLU A 61 -5.60 6.79 4.64
N ASN A 62 -4.66 7.74 4.69
CA ASN A 62 -4.62 8.85 3.75
C ASN A 62 -3.31 8.84 2.96
N GLN A 63 -3.42 8.85 1.65
CA GLN A 63 -2.30 8.97 0.73
C GLN A 63 -1.68 10.36 0.86
N THR A 64 -0.37 10.40 1.08
CA THR A 64 0.40 11.63 1.27
C THR A 64 1.26 11.99 0.06
N ALA A 65 1.64 11.00 -0.73
CA ALA A 65 2.37 11.19 -1.98
C ALA A 65 2.04 10.06 -2.97
N VAL A 66 2.06 10.40 -4.26
CA VAL A 66 1.97 9.41 -5.34
C VAL A 66 2.88 9.82 -6.49
N LYS A 67 3.58 8.83 -7.03
CA LYS A 67 4.32 8.88 -8.28
C LYS A 67 3.83 7.71 -9.13
N GLU A 68 2.91 8.01 -10.03
CA GLU A 68 2.26 7.01 -10.88
C GLU A 68 3.27 6.11 -11.58
N GLY A 69 2.98 4.80 -11.59
CA GLY A 69 3.84 3.76 -12.14
C GLY A 69 5.05 3.39 -11.27
N SER A 70 5.25 4.03 -10.11
CA SER A 70 6.48 3.86 -9.33
C SER A 70 6.27 3.73 -7.83
N SER A 71 5.57 4.65 -7.15
CA SER A 71 5.43 4.58 -5.70
C SER A 71 4.27 5.40 -5.16
N TYR A 72 3.76 5.04 -3.99
CA TYR A 72 2.88 5.90 -3.19
C TYR A 72 3.24 5.80 -1.71
N SER A 73 2.95 6.86 -0.96
CA SER A 73 3.13 6.93 0.48
C SER A 73 1.83 7.29 1.17
N TYR A 74 1.64 6.84 2.40
CA TYR A 74 0.42 7.06 3.16
C TYR A 74 0.67 7.08 4.68
N VAL A 75 -0.34 7.53 5.40
CA VAL A 75 -0.40 7.50 6.87
C VAL A 75 -1.67 6.80 7.34
N ILE A 76 -1.61 6.16 8.50
CA ILE A 76 -2.81 5.70 9.19
C ILE A 76 -3.44 6.90 9.91
N VAL A 77 -4.73 7.10 9.69
CA VAL A 77 -5.57 8.11 10.35
C VAL A 77 -6.33 7.49 11.51
N GLU A 78 -6.85 6.27 11.31
CA GLU A 78 -7.59 5.53 12.34
C GLU A 78 -7.31 4.03 12.19
N SER A 79 -7.04 3.34 13.30
CA SER A 79 -6.75 1.90 13.29
C SER A 79 -6.92 1.29 14.68
N PRO A 80 -7.34 0.01 14.79
CA PRO A 80 -7.29 -0.75 16.03
C PRO A 80 -5.89 -1.25 16.40
N LEU A 81 -4.90 -1.09 15.51
CA LEU A 81 -3.53 -1.55 15.74
C LEU A 81 -2.82 -0.64 16.77
N PRO A 82 -1.94 -1.19 17.63
CA PRO A 82 -1.23 -0.44 18.66
C PRO A 82 -0.03 0.34 18.08
N VAL A 83 -0.30 1.22 17.11
CA VAL A 83 0.70 2.06 16.41
C VAL A 83 0.31 3.53 16.47
N ALA A 84 1.31 4.41 16.45
CA ALA A 84 1.14 5.86 16.39
C ALA A 84 2.11 6.44 15.35
N ASP A 85 1.74 7.58 14.75
CA ASP A 85 2.54 8.28 13.73
C ASP A 85 3.00 7.40 12.55
N TYR A 86 2.21 6.38 12.22
CA TYR A 86 2.53 5.41 11.18
C TYR A 86 2.60 6.08 9.81
N LYS A 87 3.71 5.83 9.11
CA LYS A 87 3.96 6.25 7.73
C LYS A 87 4.45 5.04 6.98
N SER A 88 4.01 4.90 5.74
CA SER A 88 4.48 3.81 4.90
C SER A 88 4.58 4.22 3.45
N THR A 89 5.46 3.56 2.71
CA THR A 89 5.69 3.74 1.28
C THR A 89 5.70 2.38 0.59
N PHE A 90 4.86 2.24 -0.42
CA PHE A 90 4.88 1.13 -1.36
C PHE A 90 5.56 1.59 -2.64
N SER A 91 6.57 0.85 -3.11
CA SER A 91 7.34 1.21 -4.30
C SER A 91 7.62 0.01 -5.19
N ILE A 92 7.67 0.27 -6.49
CA ILE A 92 8.04 -0.66 -7.53
C ILE A 92 9.21 -0.05 -8.30
N LYS A 93 10.29 -0.82 -8.43
CA LYS A 93 11.45 -0.49 -9.25
C LYS A 93 11.80 -1.66 -10.15
N GLY A 94 12.43 -1.40 -11.29
CA GLY A 94 12.85 -2.46 -12.22
C GLY A 94 12.86 -1.96 -13.65
N SER A 95 13.22 -2.86 -14.56
CA SER A 95 13.29 -2.60 -15.99
C SER A 95 13.13 -3.89 -16.77
N GLY A 96 12.57 -3.82 -17.97
CA GLY A 96 12.35 -4.99 -18.81
C GLY A 96 11.30 -5.91 -18.21
N GLU A 97 11.67 -7.17 -17.95
CA GLU A 97 10.73 -8.24 -17.58
C GLU A 97 10.68 -8.55 -16.08
N SER A 98 11.41 -7.83 -15.24
CA SER A 98 11.39 -8.00 -13.79
C SER A 98 11.23 -6.69 -13.05
N SER A 99 10.70 -6.81 -11.83
CA SER A 99 10.53 -5.71 -10.90
C SER A 99 10.74 -6.16 -9.46
N THR A 100 11.11 -5.23 -8.62
CA THR A 100 11.20 -5.37 -7.18
C THR A 100 10.15 -4.47 -6.56
N VAL A 101 9.29 -5.07 -5.76
CA VAL A 101 8.34 -4.35 -4.91
C VAL A 101 8.97 -4.22 -3.54
N THR A 102 9.01 -3.01 -3.00
CA THR A 102 9.49 -2.73 -1.64
C THR A 102 8.43 -1.96 -0.88
N TRP A 103 8.15 -2.40 0.34
CA TRP A 103 7.22 -1.78 1.26
C TRP A 103 7.92 -1.47 2.57
N THR A 104 7.91 -0.19 2.95
CA THR A 104 8.55 0.36 4.15
C THR A 104 7.52 1.05 5.03
#